data_AF-A0A520C6F5-F1
#
_entry.id   AF-A0A520C6F5-F1
#
_cell.length_a   1.000
_cell.length_b   1.000
_cell.length_c   1.000
_cell.angle_alpha   90.00
_cell.angle_beta   90.00
_cell.angle_gamma   90.00
#
_symmetry.space_group_name_H-M   'P 1'
#
loop_
_entity.id
_entity.type
_entity.pdbx_description
1 polymer ?
#
loop_
_entity_poly.entity_id
_entity_poly.type
_entity_poly.pdbx_seq_one_letter_code
_entity_poly.pdbx_strand_id
1 'polypeptide(L)'
;MKKLLTFLLLFFITLANAQERIFQNQGEQEDYWTEELFRNEYVKQSFERFKGKVTVIDKNTVTFDNKTLTIWAFEPALLEILTEGIFYPQILIGSEENQPIKNSEELKMMSVEERISYKMTKNDSLKISDFEEVKFLSKSPKVKRFRFWNFRSGFANPMVYFIELTNEDATETTDLKTFIKSAQLTFVKSGWLIL
;
A
#
# COMPACT_ATOMS: atom_id res chain seq x y z
N MET A 1 -17.10 -52.34 10.82
CA MET A 1 -16.62 -51.57 11.99
C MET A 1 -15.43 -50.66 11.68
N LYS A 2 -14.35 -51.12 11.01
CA LYS A 2 -13.20 -50.26 10.66
C LYS A 2 -13.53 -49.04 9.77
N LYS A 3 -14.47 -49.17 8.81
CA LYS A 3 -14.88 -48.06 7.91
C LYS A 3 -15.77 -46.99 8.59
N LEU A 4 -16.45 -47.33 9.69
CA LEU A 4 -17.29 -46.38 10.44
C LEU A 4 -16.43 -45.49 11.35
N LEU A 5 -15.31 -46.02 11.84
CA LEU A 5 -14.35 -45.28 12.67
C LEU A 5 -13.56 -44.24 11.84
N THR A 6 -13.32 -44.50 10.56
CA THR A 6 -12.62 -43.56 9.65
C THR A 6 -13.46 -42.32 9.33
N PHE A 7 -14.79 -42.46 9.26
CA PHE A 7 -15.70 -41.36 8.95
C PHE A 7 -15.89 -40.41 10.15
N LEU A 8 -15.87 -40.94 11.38
CA LEU A 8 -15.94 -40.12 12.60
C LEU A 8 -14.66 -39.28 12.82
N LEU A 9 -13.49 -39.81 12.46
CA LEU A 9 -12.23 -39.08 12.60
C LEU A 9 -12.13 -37.88 11.65
N LEU A 10 -12.68 -38.00 10.43
CA LEU A 10 -12.69 -36.91 9.44
C LEU A 10 -13.61 -35.75 9.84
N PHE A 11 -14.69 -36.01 10.57
CA PHE A 11 -15.65 -34.98 11.01
C PHE A 11 -15.11 -34.10 12.16
N PHE A 12 -14.23 -34.65 13.01
CA PHE A 12 -13.56 -33.86 14.06
C PHE A 12 -12.46 -32.95 13.51
N ILE A 13 -11.79 -33.35 12.42
CA ILE A 13 -10.75 -32.52 11.77
C ILE A 13 -11.37 -31.29 11.09
N THR A 14 -12.60 -31.38 10.58
CA THR A 14 -13.27 -30.22 9.95
C THR A 14 -13.82 -29.22 10.95
N LEU A 15 -14.26 -29.65 12.14
CA LEU A 15 -14.76 -28.74 13.19
C LEU A 15 -13.64 -27.97 13.90
N ALA A 16 -12.44 -28.56 14.03
CA ALA A 16 -11.28 -27.89 14.61
C ALA A 16 -10.75 -26.71 13.76
N ASN A 17 -11.05 -26.70 12.46
CA ASN A 17 -10.61 -25.64 11.54
C ASN A 17 -11.67 -24.54 11.31
N ALA A 18 -12.82 -24.61 11.98
CA ALA A 18 -13.93 -23.67 11.80
C ALA A 18 -14.13 -22.72 12.99
N GLN A 19 -13.17 -22.65 13.93
CA GLN A 19 -13.25 -21.68 15.02
C GLN A 19 -12.91 -20.29 14.49
N GLU A 20 -13.92 -19.42 14.39
CA GLU A 20 -13.71 -18.00 14.08
C GLU A 20 -12.77 -17.39 15.13
N ARG A 21 -11.68 -16.77 14.64
CA ARG A 21 -10.76 -16.03 15.51
C ARG A 21 -11.48 -14.78 16.02
N ILE A 22 -11.61 -14.67 17.33
CA ILE A 22 -12.17 -13.48 17.99
C ILE A 22 -11.03 -12.48 18.20
N PHE A 23 -11.17 -11.29 17.60
CA PHE A 23 -10.24 -10.18 17.77
C PHE A 23 -10.73 -9.25 18.88
N GLN A 24 -9.80 -8.70 19.67
CA GLN A 24 -10.10 -7.76 20.75
C GLN A 24 -10.53 -6.38 20.22
N ASN A 25 -9.98 -5.97 19.07
CA ASN A 25 -10.27 -4.71 18.42
C ASN A 25 -9.90 -4.78 16.92
N GLN A 26 -10.24 -3.72 16.17
CA GLN A 26 -9.94 -3.63 14.74
C GLN A 26 -8.44 -3.69 14.45
N GLY A 27 -7.58 -3.11 15.29
CA GLY A 27 -6.13 -3.16 15.10
C GLY A 27 -5.59 -4.59 15.10
N GLU A 28 -6.02 -5.43 16.04
CA GLU A 28 -5.61 -6.84 16.07
C GLU A 28 -6.09 -7.62 14.84
N GLN A 29 -7.30 -7.31 14.37
CA GLN A 29 -7.85 -7.90 13.14
C GLN A 29 -7.03 -7.50 11.91
N GLU A 30 -6.67 -6.22 11.80
CA GLU A 30 -5.87 -5.70 10.70
C GLU A 30 -4.44 -6.24 10.73
N ASP A 31 -3.84 -6.40 11.91
CA ASP A 31 -2.53 -7.01 12.06
C ASP A 31 -2.57 -8.47 11.59
N TYR A 32 -3.60 -9.23 11.98
CA TYR A 32 -3.80 -10.59 11.48
C TYR A 32 -3.99 -10.65 9.96
N TRP A 33 -4.82 -9.77 9.38
CA TRP A 33 -4.99 -9.71 7.92
C TRP A 33 -3.68 -9.35 7.20
N THR A 34 -2.86 -8.50 7.82
CA THR A 34 -1.54 -8.15 7.32
C THR A 34 -0.62 -9.37 7.32
N GLU A 35 -0.59 -10.15 8.41
CA GLU A 35 0.15 -11.42 8.46
C GLU A 35 -0.30 -12.40 7.37
N GLU A 36 -1.61 -12.59 7.21
CA GLU A 36 -2.16 -13.51 6.22
C GLU A 36 -1.88 -13.07 4.78
N LEU A 37 -1.96 -11.76 4.49
CA LEU A 37 -1.59 -11.23 3.18
C LEU A 37 -0.13 -11.55 2.85
N PHE A 38 0.80 -11.29 3.78
CA PHE A 38 2.22 -11.60 3.54
C PHE A 38 2.51 -13.11 3.54
N ARG A 39 1.72 -13.93 4.26
CA ARG A 39 1.87 -15.38 4.25
C ARG A 39 1.43 -15.99 2.92
N ASN A 40 0.31 -15.53 2.40
CA ASN A 40 -0.40 -16.21 1.31
C ASN A 40 -0.18 -15.55 -0.06
N GLU A 41 0.11 -14.25 -0.09
CA GLU A 41 0.19 -13.47 -1.34
C GLU A 41 1.56 -12.86 -1.61
N TYR A 42 2.53 -13.00 -0.71
CA TYR A 42 3.85 -12.45 -0.91
C TYR A 42 4.59 -13.13 -2.05
N VAL A 43 4.97 -12.33 -3.04
CA VAL A 43 5.87 -12.70 -4.12
C VAL A 43 6.82 -11.53 -4.31
N LYS A 44 8.14 -11.76 -4.16
CA LYS A 44 9.14 -10.70 -4.37
C LYS A 44 9.05 -10.18 -5.81
N GLN A 45 8.97 -8.87 -5.93
CA GLN A 45 8.89 -8.10 -7.16
C GLN A 45 10.16 -7.26 -7.34
N SER A 46 10.27 -6.57 -8.46
CA SER A 46 11.35 -5.62 -8.73
C SER A 46 10.78 -4.38 -9.40
N PHE A 47 11.06 -3.23 -8.82
CA PHE A 47 10.66 -1.93 -9.34
C PHE A 47 11.89 -1.07 -9.56
N GLU A 48 11.95 -0.40 -10.71
CA GLU A 48 12.97 0.63 -10.91
C GLU A 48 12.68 1.84 -10.03
N ARG A 49 13.75 2.47 -9.55
CA ARG A 49 13.64 3.82 -8.98
C ARG A 49 13.18 4.81 -10.04
N PHE A 50 12.42 5.80 -9.60
CA PHE A 50 12.01 6.90 -10.44
C PHE A 50 13.23 7.67 -10.97
N LYS A 51 13.30 7.83 -12.29
CA LYS A 51 14.41 8.52 -12.98
C LYS A 51 14.05 9.95 -13.41
N GLY A 52 12.78 10.34 -13.28
CA GLY A 52 12.28 11.66 -13.66
C GLY A 52 12.56 12.73 -12.59
N LYS A 53 11.95 13.90 -12.76
CA LYS A 53 12.10 15.02 -11.83
C LYS A 53 11.20 14.83 -10.62
N VAL A 54 11.81 14.75 -9.44
CA VAL A 54 11.12 14.80 -8.15
C VAL A 54 11.19 16.23 -7.61
N THR A 55 10.07 16.80 -7.19
CA THR A 55 10.04 18.13 -6.55
C THR A 55 9.16 18.12 -5.31
N VAL A 56 9.73 18.47 -4.17
CA VAL A 56 8.98 18.70 -2.93
C VAL A 56 8.36 20.09 -3.02
N ILE A 57 7.03 20.15 -3.11
CA ILE A 57 6.29 21.42 -3.18
C ILE A 57 6.09 21.98 -1.78
N ASP A 58 5.69 21.11 -0.86
CA ASP A 58 5.51 21.41 0.56
C ASP A 58 5.64 20.13 1.39
N LYS A 59 5.38 20.22 2.70
CA LYS A 59 5.50 19.10 3.65
C LYS A 59 4.63 17.87 3.32
N ASN A 60 3.56 18.05 2.56
CA ASN A 60 2.55 17.03 2.26
C ASN A 60 2.45 16.74 0.76
N THR A 61 3.17 17.47 -0.09
CA THR A 61 2.99 17.41 -1.54
C THR A 61 4.32 17.25 -2.26
N VAL A 62 4.45 16.17 -3.03
CA VAL A 62 5.62 15.86 -3.86
C VAL A 62 5.16 15.60 -5.29
N THR A 63 5.85 16.15 -6.28
CA THR A 63 5.58 15.87 -7.69
C THR A 63 6.65 14.97 -8.30
N PHE A 64 6.22 14.12 -9.23
CA PHE A 64 7.00 13.16 -9.99
C PHE A 64 6.67 13.36 -11.47
N ASP A 65 7.46 14.20 -12.15
CA ASP A 65 7.14 14.77 -13.46
C ASP A 65 5.74 15.40 -13.52
N ASN A 66 4.78 14.71 -14.12
CA ASN A 66 3.40 15.15 -14.29
C ASN A 66 2.42 14.56 -13.27
N LYS A 67 2.88 13.73 -12.34
CA LYS A 67 2.05 13.14 -11.28
C LYS A 67 2.29 13.83 -9.95
N THR A 68 1.23 13.96 -9.16
CA THR A 68 1.30 14.54 -7.81
C THR A 68 1.01 13.47 -6.76
N LEU A 69 1.85 13.39 -5.74
CA LEU A 69 1.59 12.63 -4.52
C LEU A 69 1.24 13.61 -3.40
N THR A 70 0.06 13.43 -2.80
CA THR A 70 -0.32 14.11 -1.56
C THR A 70 -0.35 13.09 -0.43
N ILE A 71 0.34 13.40 0.66
CA ILE A 71 0.45 12.54 1.85
C ILE A 71 0.00 13.27 3.11
N TRP A 72 -0.83 12.61 3.91
CA TRP A 72 -1.26 13.07 5.23
C TRP A 72 -0.84 12.07 6.30
N ALA A 73 -0.76 12.51 7.57
CA ALA A 73 -0.46 11.66 8.72
C ALA A 73 0.71 10.68 8.46
N PHE A 74 1.91 11.23 8.23
CA PHE A 74 3.11 10.41 7.96
C PHE A 74 4.30 10.89 8.80
N GLU A 75 5.20 9.96 9.09
CA GLU A 75 6.46 10.29 9.75
C GLU A 75 7.39 11.03 8.76
N PRO A 76 7.89 12.24 9.08
CA PRO A 76 8.74 13.02 8.17
C PRO A 76 9.98 12.27 7.68
N ALA A 77 10.50 11.33 8.48
CA ALA A 77 11.63 10.49 8.10
C ALA A 77 11.34 9.60 6.88
N LEU A 78 10.08 9.27 6.61
CA LEU A 78 9.65 8.47 5.47
C LEU A 78 9.53 9.29 4.18
N LEU A 79 9.67 10.63 4.25
CA LEU A 79 9.76 11.48 3.06
C LEU A 79 10.92 11.04 2.15
N GLU A 80 11.99 10.51 2.74
CA GLU A 80 13.15 10.03 2.00
C GLU A 80 12.80 8.89 1.04
N ILE A 81 11.83 8.02 1.38
CA ILE A 81 11.34 6.95 0.46
C ILE A 81 10.82 7.56 -0.85
N LEU A 82 10.15 8.72 -0.73
CA LEU A 82 9.57 9.44 -1.87
C LEU A 82 10.65 10.20 -2.64
N THR A 83 11.51 10.95 -1.95
CA THR A 83 12.53 11.79 -2.61
C THR A 83 13.66 10.98 -3.24
N GLU A 84 13.94 9.78 -2.74
CA GLU A 84 14.88 8.82 -3.35
C GLU A 84 14.28 8.07 -4.56
N GLY A 85 13.02 8.36 -4.91
CA GLY A 85 12.32 7.77 -6.05
C GLY A 85 12.00 6.28 -5.87
N ILE A 86 12.00 5.76 -4.65
CA ILE A 86 11.76 4.33 -4.38
C ILE A 86 10.28 4.01 -4.51
N PHE A 87 9.42 4.89 -3.99
CA PHE A 87 7.98 4.81 -4.18
C PHE A 87 7.46 6.12 -4.79
N TYR A 88 6.62 6.01 -5.82
CA TYR A 88 6.12 7.11 -6.63
C TYR A 88 4.74 6.78 -7.22
N PRO A 89 3.89 7.78 -7.55
CA PRO A 89 2.50 7.57 -7.96
C PRO A 89 2.30 6.58 -9.10
N GLN A 90 3.16 6.61 -10.11
CA GLN A 90 3.05 5.82 -11.34
C GLN A 90 3.03 4.31 -11.08
N ILE A 91 3.54 3.86 -9.92
CA ILE A 91 3.43 2.47 -9.45
C ILE A 91 1.97 2.04 -9.29
N LEU A 92 1.10 2.95 -8.82
CA LEU A 92 -0.31 2.65 -8.54
C LEU A 92 -1.26 3.19 -9.61
N ILE A 93 -0.95 4.33 -10.22
CA ILE A 93 -1.86 5.02 -11.15
C ILE A 93 -1.37 5.02 -12.60
N GLY A 94 -0.27 4.32 -12.88
CA GLY A 94 0.30 4.16 -14.22
C GLY A 94 1.22 5.28 -14.67
N SER A 95 2.07 4.97 -15.64
CA SER A 95 3.01 5.90 -16.30
C SER A 95 2.43 6.57 -17.55
N GLU A 96 1.19 6.25 -17.90
CA GLU A 96 0.44 6.82 -19.03
C GLU A 96 0.41 8.36 -18.96
N GLU A 97 0.15 9.01 -20.09
CA GLU A 97 -0.19 10.43 -20.10
C GLU A 97 -1.38 10.72 -19.18
N ASN A 98 -1.39 11.92 -18.61
CA ASN A 98 -2.49 12.34 -17.76
C ASN A 98 -3.76 12.50 -18.59
N GLN A 99 -4.88 12.03 -18.05
CA GLN A 99 -6.18 12.50 -18.51
C GLN A 99 -6.25 14.04 -18.39
N PRO A 100 -6.95 14.73 -19.30
CA PRO A 100 -7.04 16.20 -19.28
C PRO A 100 -7.50 16.71 -17.91
N ILE A 101 -6.69 17.54 -17.26
CA ILE A 101 -7.01 18.07 -15.93
C ILE A 101 -8.09 19.15 -16.09
N LYS A 102 -9.29 18.84 -15.58
CA LYS A 102 -10.46 19.74 -15.61
C LYS A 102 -10.50 20.65 -14.39
N ASN A 103 -10.70 21.95 -14.63
CA ASN A 103 -10.92 22.94 -13.58
C ASN A 103 -12.38 22.93 -13.07
N SER A 104 -12.65 23.68 -12.00
CA SER A 104 -13.96 23.70 -11.36
C SER A 104 -15.11 24.14 -12.27
N GLU A 105 -14.88 25.07 -13.21
CA GLU A 105 -15.92 25.52 -14.14
C GLU A 105 -16.19 24.49 -15.23
N GLU A 106 -15.14 23.88 -15.78
CA GLU A 106 -15.29 22.76 -16.73
C GLU A 106 -16.06 21.60 -16.08
N LEU A 107 -15.77 21.27 -14.83
CA LEU A 107 -16.47 20.21 -14.09
C LEU A 107 -17.95 20.53 -13.81
N LYS A 108 -18.34 21.81 -13.74
CA LYS A 108 -19.73 22.23 -13.57
C LYS A 108 -20.53 22.12 -14.86
N MET A 109 -19.87 22.30 -16.01
CA MET A 109 -20.48 22.19 -17.33
C MET A 109 -20.75 20.73 -17.75
N MET A 110 -20.09 19.77 -17.10
CA MET A 110 -20.29 18.33 -17.35
C MET A 110 -21.60 17.81 -16.76
N SER A 111 -22.16 16.79 -17.40
CA SER A 111 -23.25 15.99 -16.83
C SER A 111 -22.81 15.30 -15.53
N VAL A 112 -23.77 14.73 -14.81
CA VAL A 112 -23.47 13.96 -13.59
C VAL A 112 -22.64 12.73 -13.94
N GLU A 113 -23.02 12.02 -15.00
CA GLU A 113 -22.38 10.79 -15.48
C GLU A 113 -20.94 11.06 -15.95
N GLU A 114 -20.73 12.10 -16.75
CA GLU A 114 -19.41 12.49 -17.24
C GLU A 114 -18.47 12.84 -16.07
N ARG A 115 -18.98 13.58 -15.09
CA ARG A 115 -18.20 13.98 -13.92
C ARG A 115 -17.87 12.80 -13.02
N ILE A 116 -18.76 11.82 -12.88
CA ILE A 116 -18.48 10.57 -12.17
C ILE A 116 -17.40 9.78 -12.92
N SER A 117 -17.57 9.58 -14.24
CA SER A 117 -16.60 8.88 -15.07
C SER A 117 -15.21 9.52 -14.98
N TYR A 118 -15.13 10.85 -15.13
CA TYR A 118 -13.88 11.59 -15.01
C TYR A 118 -13.21 11.38 -13.65
N LYS A 119 -13.97 11.44 -12.54
CA LYS A 119 -13.42 11.20 -11.21
C LYS A 119 -12.89 9.77 -11.06
N MET A 120 -13.50 8.78 -11.71
CA MET A 120 -13.08 7.38 -11.62
C MET A 120 -11.85 7.06 -12.48
N THR A 121 -11.64 7.77 -13.58
CA THR A 121 -10.54 7.49 -14.55
C THR A 121 -9.36 8.45 -14.43
N LYS A 122 -9.45 9.46 -13.56
CA LYS A 122 -8.40 10.45 -13.34
C LYS A 122 -7.13 9.79 -12.77
N ASN A 123 -5.98 10.06 -13.40
CA ASN A 123 -4.69 9.40 -13.13
C ASN A 123 -3.52 10.38 -12.89
N ASP A 124 -3.77 11.65 -12.60
CA ASP A 124 -2.73 12.69 -12.38
C ASP A 124 -2.24 12.76 -10.93
N SER A 125 -2.99 12.22 -9.96
CA SER A 125 -2.72 12.41 -8.54
C SER A 125 -2.99 11.16 -7.71
N LEU A 126 -2.07 10.84 -6.80
CA LEU A 126 -2.21 9.83 -5.77
C LEU A 126 -2.32 10.53 -4.41
N LYS A 127 -3.27 10.08 -3.58
CA LYS A 127 -3.55 10.62 -2.26
C LYS A 127 -3.43 9.50 -1.23
N ILE A 128 -2.50 9.64 -0.29
CA ILE A 128 -2.28 8.62 0.74
C ILE A 128 -2.29 9.20 2.16
N SER A 129 -2.62 8.37 3.15
CA SER A 129 -2.41 8.70 4.56
C SER A 129 -1.87 7.51 5.35
N ASP A 130 -1.53 7.76 6.61
CA ASP A 130 -1.17 6.75 7.61
C ASP A 130 -0.04 5.85 7.10
N PHE A 131 0.97 6.51 6.50
CA PHE A 131 2.12 5.82 5.93
C PHE A 131 3.10 5.49 7.04
N GLU A 132 3.13 4.23 7.44
CA GLU A 132 3.83 3.77 8.64
C GLU A 132 4.55 2.42 8.43
N GLU A 133 5.59 2.15 9.23
CA GLU A 133 6.29 0.87 9.22
C GLU A 133 5.52 -0.20 10.00
N VAL A 134 5.27 -1.35 9.38
CA VAL A 134 4.64 -2.54 9.99
C VAL A 134 5.69 -3.32 10.79
N LYS A 135 6.14 -2.75 11.91
CA LYS A 135 7.29 -3.24 12.68
C LYS A 135 7.15 -4.67 13.20
N PHE A 136 5.95 -5.10 13.57
CA PHE A 136 5.71 -6.44 14.12
C PHE A 136 5.98 -7.57 13.11
N LEU A 137 5.97 -7.25 11.80
CA LEU A 137 6.34 -8.20 10.74
C LEU A 137 7.85 -8.24 10.45
N SER A 138 8.64 -7.36 11.05
CA SER A 138 10.08 -7.29 10.80
C SER A 138 10.79 -8.52 11.38
N LYS A 139 11.35 -9.34 10.50
CA LYS A 139 12.14 -10.54 10.86
C LYS A 139 13.62 -10.42 10.48
N SER A 140 13.99 -9.32 9.82
CA SER A 140 15.34 -9.10 9.31
C SER A 140 15.59 -7.60 9.18
N PRO A 141 16.81 -7.12 9.49
CA PRO A 141 17.16 -5.72 9.29
C PRO A 141 17.19 -5.33 7.81
N LYS A 142 17.20 -6.31 6.91
CA LYS A 142 17.21 -6.14 5.46
C LYS A 142 15.86 -5.80 4.85
N VAL A 143 14.77 -5.99 5.61
CA VAL A 143 13.41 -5.87 5.09
C VAL A 143 12.62 -4.93 5.98
N LYS A 144 12.04 -3.89 5.38
CA LYS A 144 11.07 -3.01 6.04
C LYS A 144 9.79 -3.00 5.23
N ARG A 145 8.67 -3.20 5.92
CA ARG A 145 7.33 -3.22 5.33
C ARG A 145 6.56 -2.01 5.81
N PHE A 146 5.79 -1.43 4.92
CA PHE A 146 5.00 -0.25 5.21
C PHE A 146 3.56 -0.48 4.79
N ARG A 147 2.66 0.17 5.53
CA ARG A 147 1.23 0.23 5.24
C ARG A 147 0.85 1.68 5.00
N PHE A 148 -0.13 1.92 4.13
CA PHE A 148 -0.78 3.22 3.99
C PHE A 148 -2.20 3.06 3.46
N TRP A 149 -2.98 4.12 3.58
CA TRP A 149 -4.32 4.23 3.02
C TRP A 149 -4.29 5.01 1.71
N ASN A 150 -4.92 4.49 0.66
CA ASN A 150 -5.02 5.13 -0.65
C ASN A 150 -6.45 5.67 -0.89
N PHE A 151 -6.57 6.98 -1.00
CA PHE A 151 -7.83 7.69 -1.26
C PHE A 151 -8.04 7.87 -2.76
N ARG A 152 -8.57 6.82 -3.39
CA ARG A 152 -8.88 6.83 -4.82
C ARG A 152 -9.99 7.85 -5.12
N SER A 153 -9.78 8.63 -6.17
CA SER A 153 -10.80 9.56 -6.65
C SER A 153 -12.07 8.80 -7.03
N GLY A 154 -13.23 9.33 -6.60
CA GLY A 154 -14.54 8.70 -6.83
C GLY A 154 -14.97 7.68 -5.77
N PHE A 155 -14.10 7.32 -4.83
CA PHE A 155 -14.43 6.39 -3.74
C PHE A 155 -14.51 7.13 -2.39
N ALA A 156 -15.49 6.78 -1.56
CA ALA A 156 -15.66 7.36 -0.23
C ALA A 156 -14.61 6.83 0.76
N ASN A 157 -14.28 5.54 0.63
CA ASN A 157 -13.44 4.82 1.57
C ASN A 157 -12.05 4.55 0.98
N PRO A 158 -10.98 4.69 1.78
CA PRO A 158 -9.65 4.37 1.32
C PRO A 158 -9.42 2.86 1.21
N MET A 159 -8.48 2.48 0.37
CA MET A 159 -7.97 1.11 0.26
C MET A 159 -6.62 1.01 0.96
N VAL A 160 -6.44 0.00 1.80
CA VAL A 160 -5.15 -0.30 2.42
C VAL A 160 -4.19 -0.81 1.36
N TYR A 161 -2.95 -0.34 1.40
CA TYR A 161 -1.85 -0.80 0.57
C TYR A 161 -0.63 -1.12 1.43
N PHE A 162 0.16 -2.07 0.93
CA PHE A 162 1.43 -2.48 1.50
C PHE A 162 2.54 -2.30 0.49
N ILE A 163 3.69 -1.87 0.98
CA ILE A 163 4.95 -1.93 0.25
C ILE A 163 6.05 -2.59 1.07
N GLU A 164 6.98 -3.27 0.40
CA GLU A 164 8.20 -3.80 1.02
C GLU A 164 9.42 -3.13 0.39
N LEU A 165 10.31 -2.65 1.25
CA LEU A 165 11.64 -2.20 0.89
C LEU A 165 12.66 -3.24 1.32
N THR A 166 13.57 -3.61 0.43
CA THR A 166 14.70 -4.50 0.72
C THR A 166 16.02 -3.77 0.54
N ASN A 167 16.88 -3.84 1.55
CA ASN A 167 18.28 -3.43 1.49
C ASN A 167 19.15 -4.61 1.91
N GLU A 168 19.83 -5.24 0.94
CA GLU A 168 20.61 -6.46 1.18
C GLU A 168 21.86 -6.23 2.04
N ASP A 169 22.31 -4.98 2.16
CA ASP A 169 23.50 -4.59 2.94
C ASP A 169 23.15 -4.13 4.36
N ALA A 170 21.86 -4.02 4.69
CA ALA A 170 21.43 -3.54 5.99
C ALA A 170 21.71 -4.56 7.12
N THR A 171 22.12 -4.03 8.26
CA THR A 171 22.36 -4.75 9.51
C THR A 171 21.51 -4.14 10.63
N GLU A 172 21.52 -4.76 11.81
CA GLU A 172 20.78 -4.27 13.00
C GLU A 172 21.15 -2.84 13.41
N THR A 173 22.32 -2.35 13.00
CA THR A 173 22.81 -1.00 13.31
C THR A 173 22.58 0.00 12.18
N THR A 174 22.03 -0.43 11.04
CA THR A 174 21.73 0.48 9.91
C THR A 174 20.54 1.37 10.27
N ASP A 175 20.78 2.68 10.32
CA ASP A 175 19.71 3.65 10.54
C ASP A 175 18.76 3.74 9.34
N LEU A 176 17.55 4.25 9.56
CA LEU A 176 16.49 4.29 8.54
C LEU A 176 16.90 5.05 7.27
N LYS A 177 17.63 6.16 7.40
CA LYS A 177 18.06 6.97 6.24
C LYS A 177 19.07 6.21 5.39
N THR A 178 20.07 5.60 6.03
CA THR A 178 21.04 4.74 5.34
C THR A 178 20.36 3.52 4.73
N PHE A 179 19.38 2.93 5.43
CA PHE A 179 18.58 1.83 4.92
C PHE A 179 17.88 2.23 3.61
N ILE A 180 17.15 3.35 3.60
CA ILE A 180 16.36 3.81 2.46
C ILE A 180 17.26 4.09 1.25
N LYS A 181 18.40 4.74 1.44
CA LYS A 181 19.32 5.10 0.35
C LYS A 181 19.77 3.92 -0.51
N SER A 182 19.98 2.75 0.08
CA SER A 182 20.35 1.53 -0.67
C SER A 182 19.19 0.55 -0.86
N ALA A 183 17.98 0.92 -0.47
CA ALA A 183 16.81 0.05 -0.59
C ALA A 183 16.27 0.00 -2.03
N GLN A 184 15.62 -1.12 -2.33
CA GLN A 184 14.78 -1.33 -3.50
C GLN A 184 13.34 -1.58 -3.06
N LEU A 185 12.38 -1.10 -3.83
CA LEU A 185 10.99 -1.52 -3.68
C LEU A 185 10.85 -2.92 -4.26
N THR A 186 10.37 -3.85 -3.45
CA THR A 186 10.34 -5.29 -3.77
C THR A 186 8.97 -5.94 -3.56
N PHE A 187 7.96 -5.18 -3.16
CA PHE A 187 6.59 -5.64 -3.09
C PHE A 187 5.65 -4.44 -3.10
N VAL A 188 4.54 -4.54 -3.83
CA VAL A 188 3.41 -3.61 -3.77
C VAL A 188 2.13 -4.42 -3.85
N LYS A 189 1.21 -4.22 -2.91
CA LYS A 189 -0.07 -4.96 -2.90
C LYS A 189 -1.17 -4.19 -2.20
N SER A 190 -2.39 -4.25 -2.74
CA SER A 190 -3.59 -3.78 -2.05
C SER A 190 -4.10 -4.83 -1.05
N GLY A 191 -4.56 -4.37 0.11
CA GLY A 191 -5.27 -5.17 1.10
C GLY A 191 -6.78 -4.98 1.00
N TRP A 192 -7.40 -4.55 2.09
CA TRP A 192 -8.86 -4.37 2.22
C TRP A 192 -9.28 -2.90 2.06
N LEU A 193 -10.59 -2.66 1.97
CA LEU A 193 -11.18 -1.33 2.10
C LEU A 193 -11.41 -1.04 3.59
N ILE A 194 -11.12 0.18 4.02
CA ILE A 194 -11.54 0.66 5.34
C ILE A 194 -13.04 0.93 5.27
N LEU A 195 -13.81 0.50 6.27
CA LEU A 195 -15.27 0.68 6.32
C LEU A 195 -15.68 1.62 7.45
#